data_AF-A0A958AJV6-F1
#
_entry.id   AF-A0A958AJV6-F1
#
_cell.length_a   1.000
_cell.length_b   1.000
_cell.length_c   1.000
_cell.angle_alpha   90.00
_cell.angle_beta   90.00
_cell.angle_gamma   90.00
#
_symmetry.space_group_name_H-M   'P 1'
#
loop_
_entity.id
_entity.type
_entity.pdbx_description
1 polymer ?
#
loop_
_entity_poly.entity_id
_entity_poly.type
_entity_poly.pdbx_seq_one_letter_code
_entity_poly.pdbx_strand_id
1 'polypeptide(L)'
;MSDKIINTFQQRRQLEQAFSDLATTTSDRELREAAKNIVHTFDAAQVLNALIKRLDSPSSQVRGGLGHIAGLLDPDEVLPALRNVAANRSLPPQARLTAASIAHRYIGAELPHVLLADLNDTAEIAFQSLREALDEARYNRHVLLEYVEQMQEHPEEIAWLVMDLLDRVVPEERVELLRLIAQDARDSVAKGALGKLDSLAVNGVEGAARALHTLSFALDDDLAAQAERSERKARFGGHAYL
;
A
#
# COMPACT_ATOMS: atom_id res chain seq x y z
N MET A 1 -14.04 16.71 -37.78
CA MET A 1 -13.28 15.58 -37.19
C MET A 1 -12.35 15.99 -36.06
N SER A 2 -11.83 17.23 -36.01
CA SER A 2 -10.99 17.71 -34.89
C SER A 2 -11.70 17.77 -33.53
N ASP A 3 -12.98 18.19 -33.48
CA ASP A 3 -13.70 18.33 -32.19
C ASP A 3 -13.85 17.03 -31.42
N LYS A 4 -14.11 15.89 -32.10
CA LYS A 4 -14.19 14.58 -31.43
C LYS A 4 -12.84 14.16 -30.84
N ILE A 5 -11.75 14.40 -31.57
CA ILE A 5 -10.40 14.01 -31.14
C ILE A 5 -9.97 14.84 -29.93
N ILE A 6 -10.18 16.16 -29.96
CA ILE A 6 -9.86 17.07 -28.84
C ILE A 6 -10.64 16.67 -27.58
N ASN A 7 -11.92 16.33 -27.72
CA ASN A 7 -12.76 15.92 -26.59
C ASN A 7 -12.28 14.58 -25.98
N THR A 8 -11.85 13.61 -26.80
CA THR A 8 -11.30 12.34 -26.31
C THR A 8 -9.97 12.50 -25.57
N PHE A 9 -9.07 13.37 -26.04
CA PHE A 9 -7.81 13.65 -25.32
C PHE A 9 -8.07 14.35 -23.97
N GLN A 10 -8.99 15.31 -23.94
CA GLN A 10 -9.37 16.00 -22.72
C GLN A 10 -9.99 15.04 -21.70
N GLN A 11 -10.90 14.17 -22.12
CA GLN A 11 -11.50 13.14 -21.27
C GLN A 11 -10.45 12.18 -20.70
N ARG A 12 -9.49 11.73 -21.52
CA ARG A 12 -8.42 10.84 -21.05
C ARG A 12 -7.55 11.51 -19.99
N ARG A 13 -7.20 12.79 -20.19
CA ARG A 13 -6.42 13.55 -19.21
C ARG A 13 -7.20 13.75 -17.91
N GLN A 14 -8.51 14.04 -17.99
CA GLN A 14 -9.37 14.15 -16.81
C GLN A 14 -9.45 12.83 -16.04
N LEU A 15 -9.56 11.70 -16.74
CA LEU A 15 -9.52 10.37 -16.12
C LEU A 15 -8.20 10.13 -15.41
N GLU A 16 -7.06 10.42 -16.07
CA GLU A 16 -5.74 10.25 -15.47
C GLU A 16 -5.54 11.13 -14.23
N GLN A 17 -6.06 12.35 -14.24
CA GLN A 17 -6.05 13.23 -13.09
C GLN A 17 -6.93 12.68 -11.95
N ALA A 18 -8.15 12.25 -12.25
CA ALA A 18 -9.06 11.72 -11.23
C ALA A 18 -8.49 10.49 -10.51
N PHE A 19 -7.79 9.61 -11.23
CA PHE A 19 -7.06 8.49 -10.61
C PHE A 19 -5.87 8.96 -9.76
N SER A 20 -5.18 10.03 -10.17
CA SER A 20 -4.07 10.60 -9.41
C SER A 20 -4.56 11.25 -8.11
N ASP A 21 -5.73 11.90 -8.15
CA ASP A 21 -6.35 12.57 -7.01
C ASP A 21 -6.76 11.58 -5.90
N LEU A 22 -6.93 10.28 -6.21
CA LEU A 22 -7.16 9.23 -5.20
C LEU A 22 -6.06 9.26 -4.12
N ALA A 23 -4.81 9.54 -4.49
CA ALA A 23 -3.68 9.61 -3.57
C ALA A 23 -3.81 10.72 -2.51
N THR A 24 -4.61 11.75 -2.79
CA THR A 24 -4.79 12.92 -1.91
C THR A 24 -6.00 12.79 -0.96
N THR A 25 -6.79 11.73 -1.10
CA THR A 25 -7.93 11.50 -0.21
C THR A 25 -7.46 11.19 1.21
N THR A 26 -8.15 11.73 2.21
CA THR A 26 -7.71 11.68 3.62
C THR A 26 -8.52 10.71 4.48
N SER A 27 -9.58 10.13 3.91
CA SER A 27 -10.43 9.14 4.59
C SER A 27 -10.97 8.10 3.61
N ASP A 28 -11.32 6.91 4.14
CA ASP A 28 -11.98 5.84 3.37
C ASP A 28 -13.31 6.30 2.75
N ARG A 29 -14.07 7.15 3.44
CA ARG A 29 -15.30 7.75 2.91
C ARG A 29 -15.02 8.60 1.67
N GLU A 30 -14.01 9.47 1.72
CA GLU A 30 -13.61 10.30 0.57
C GLU A 30 -13.12 9.45 -0.59
N LEU A 31 -12.33 8.41 -0.30
CA LEU A 31 -11.82 7.48 -1.31
C LEU A 31 -12.96 6.75 -2.05
N ARG A 32 -13.97 6.28 -1.32
CA ARG A 32 -15.15 5.62 -1.91
C ARG A 32 -15.98 6.56 -2.76
N GLU A 33 -16.20 7.80 -2.32
CA GLU A 33 -16.93 8.79 -3.11
C GLU A 33 -16.14 9.17 -4.38
N ALA A 34 -14.82 9.34 -4.28
CA ALA A 34 -13.97 9.56 -5.45
C ALA A 34 -14.04 8.39 -6.45
N ALA A 35 -13.97 7.14 -5.96
CA ALA A 35 -14.13 5.95 -6.79
C ALA A 35 -15.48 5.89 -7.52
N LYS A 36 -16.58 6.18 -6.80
CA LYS A 36 -17.93 6.28 -7.40
C LYS A 36 -17.99 7.35 -8.48
N ASN A 37 -17.43 8.52 -8.21
CA ASN A 37 -17.42 9.62 -9.17
C ASN A 37 -16.66 9.25 -10.45
N ILE A 38 -15.54 8.54 -10.34
CA ILE A 38 -14.79 8.04 -11.51
C ILE A 38 -15.66 7.10 -12.34
N VAL A 39 -16.25 6.08 -11.73
CA VAL A 39 -17.07 5.09 -12.45
C VAL A 39 -18.34 5.71 -13.05
N HIS A 40 -18.92 6.72 -12.40
CA HIS A 40 -20.10 7.42 -12.91
C HIS A 40 -19.78 8.38 -14.07
N THR A 41 -18.60 8.97 -14.08
CA THR A 41 -18.24 10.04 -15.04
C THR A 41 -17.66 9.50 -16.34
N PHE A 42 -16.91 8.41 -16.27
CA PHE A 42 -16.12 7.90 -17.39
C PHE A 42 -16.64 6.55 -17.90
N ASP A 43 -16.31 6.24 -19.15
CA ASP A 43 -16.66 4.95 -19.77
C ASP A 43 -15.99 3.78 -19.04
N ALA A 44 -16.74 2.70 -18.81
CA ALA A 44 -16.30 1.55 -18.02
C ALA A 44 -15.02 0.90 -18.57
N ALA A 45 -14.89 0.78 -19.90
CA ALA A 45 -13.70 0.21 -20.52
C ALA A 45 -12.49 1.14 -20.38
N GLN A 46 -12.68 2.47 -20.41
CA GLN A 46 -11.62 3.43 -20.14
C GLN A 46 -11.16 3.36 -18.68
N VAL A 47 -12.10 3.26 -17.73
CA VAL A 47 -11.82 3.13 -16.30
C VAL A 47 -11.06 1.83 -16.01
N LEU A 48 -11.51 0.70 -16.55
CA LEU A 48 -10.84 -0.59 -16.39
C LEU A 48 -9.39 -0.53 -16.92
N ASN A 49 -9.19 0.03 -18.12
CA ASN A 49 -7.85 0.21 -18.67
C ASN A 49 -6.96 1.11 -17.79
N ALA A 50 -7.51 2.18 -17.22
CA ALA A 50 -6.78 3.07 -16.33
C ALA A 50 -6.43 2.43 -14.99
N LEU A 51 -7.31 1.55 -14.49
CA LEU A 51 -7.11 0.75 -13.28
C LEU A 51 -5.97 -0.25 -13.48
N ILE A 52 -6.01 -1.03 -14.56
CA ILE A 52 -4.99 -2.07 -14.84
C ILE A 52 -3.59 -1.46 -14.93
N LYS A 53 -3.47 -0.26 -15.53
CA LYS A 53 -2.21 0.48 -15.66
C LYS A 53 -1.62 1.00 -14.34
N ARG A 54 -2.36 0.93 -13.24
CA ARG A 54 -1.96 1.49 -11.93
C ARG A 54 -1.88 0.43 -10.83
N LEU A 55 -2.00 -0.85 -11.19
CA LEU A 55 -1.92 -1.94 -10.21
C LEU A 55 -0.55 -2.05 -9.55
N ASP A 56 0.50 -1.54 -10.19
CA ASP A 56 1.84 -1.38 -9.61
C ASP A 56 1.98 -0.11 -8.76
N SER A 57 0.91 0.65 -8.49
CA SER A 57 1.02 1.90 -7.73
C SER A 57 1.56 1.65 -6.32
N PRO A 58 2.60 2.39 -5.89
CA PRO A 58 3.12 2.30 -4.54
C PRO A 58 2.17 2.89 -3.49
N SER A 59 1.24 3.77 -3.87
CA SER A 59 0.31 4.36 -2.90
C SER A 59 -0.76 3.35 -2.47
N SER A 60 -0.78 2.99 -1.19
CA SER A 60 -1.83 2.15 -0.59
C SER A 60 -3.22 2.80 -0.73
N GLN A 61 -3.29 4.13 -0.66
CA GLN A 61 -4.50 4.91 -0.88
C GLN A 61 -5.02 4.72 -2.32
N VAL A 62 -4.13 4.83 -3.31
CA VAL A 62 -4.48 4.56 -4.71
C VAL A 62 -4.93 3.11 -4.87
N ARG A 63 -4.19 2.12 -4.34
CA ARG A 63 -4.58 0.70 -4.41
C ARG A 63 -5.95 0.42 -3.79
N GLY A 64 -6.26 1.04 -2.65
CA GLY A 64 -7.59 0.98 -2.04
C GLY A 64 -8.68 1.58 -2.94
N GLY A 65 -8.39 2.71 -3.59
CA GLY A 65 -9.26 3.33 -4.57
C GLY A 65 -9.49 2.46 -5.80
N LEU A 66 -8.44 1.81 -6.33
CA LEU A 66 -8.56 0.83 -7.41
C LEU A 66 -9.48 -0.33 -7.02
N GLY A 67 -9.37 -0.82 -5.78
CA GLY A 67 -10.26 -1.83 -5.24
C GLY A 67 -11.73 -1.38 -5.24
N HIS A 68 -12.00 -0.18 -4.73
CA HIS A 68 -13.36 0.37 -4.76
C HIS A 68 -13.90 0.57 -6.18
N ILE A 69 -13.08 1.02 -7.11
CA ILE A 69 -13.45 1.14 -8.53
C ILE A 69 -13.78 -0.23 -9.12
N ALA A 70 -12.92 -1.24 -8.88
CA ALA A 70 -13.15 -2.60 -9.36
C ALA A 70 -14.46 -3.19 -8.84
N GLY A 71 -14.81 -2.97 -7.57
CA GLY A 71 -16.07 -3.44 -6.99
C GLY A 71 -17.33 -2.73 -7.50
N LEU A 72 -17.19 -1.65 -8.28
CA LEU A 72 -18.30 -0.90 -8.89
C LEU A 72 -18.46 -1.19 -10.39
N LEU A 73 -17.46 -1.79 -11.03
CA LEU A 73 -17.48 -2.19 -12.43
C LEU A 73 -18.10 -3.59 -12.59
N ASP A 74 -18.41 -3.98 -13.84
CA ASP A 74 -18.97 -5.30 -14.13
C ASP A 74 -17.96 -6.43 -13.78
N PRO A 75 -18.29 -7.33 -12.84
CA PRO A 75 -17.41 -8.44 -12.46
C PRO A 75 -16.99 -9.33 -13.63
N ASP A 76 -17.86 -9.50 -14.64
CA ASP A 76 -17.58 -10.34 -15.81
C ASP A 76 -16.50 -9.75 -16.72
N GLU A 77 -16.25 -8.43 -16.64
CA GLU A 77 -15.16 -7.76 -17.35
C GLU A 77 -13.90 -7.61 -16.48
N VAL A 78 -14.08 -7.24 -15.20
CA VAL A 78 -12.95 -6.94 -14.30
C VAL A 78 -12.19 -8.21 -13.90
N LEU A 79 -12.91 -9.28 -13.53
CA LEU A 79 -12.26 -10.48 -13.00
C LEU A 79 -11.32 -11.15 -14.03
N PRO A 80 -11.70 -11.31 -15.32
CA PRO A 80 -10.76 -11.80 -16.33
C PRO A 80 -9.54 -10.90 -16.51
N ALA A 81 -9.72 -9.57 -16.45
CA ALA A 81 -8.62 -8.61 -16.58
C ALA A 81 -7.63 -8.73 -15.41
N LEU A 82 -8.10 -8.81 -14.17
CA LEU A 82 -7.27 -9.00 -12.98
C LEU A 82 -6.55 -10.36 -13.00
N ARG A 83 -7.25 -11.42 -13.43
CA ARG A 83 -6.66 -12.75 -13.60
C ARG A 83 -5.51 -12.72 -14.60
N ASN A 84 -5.67 -12.03 -15.73
CA ASN A 84 -4.62 -11.89 -16.74
C ASN A 84 -3.41 -11.14 -16.20
N VAL A 85 -3.61 -10.10 -15.39
CA VAL A 85 -2.51 -9.40 -14.71
C VAL A 85 -1.78 -10.33 -13.75
N ALA A 86 -2.51 -10.99 -12.84
CA ALA A 86 -1.93 -11.89 -11.85
C ALA A 86 -1.10 -13.03 -12.49
N ALA A 87 -1.60 -13.59 -13.59
CA ALA A 87 -0.94 -14.65 -14.34
C ALA A 87 0.30 -14.19 -15.12
N ASN A 88 0.42 -12.89 -15.41
CA ASN A 88 1.48 -12.39 -16.28
C ASN A 88 2.79 -12.16 -15.50
N ARG A 89 3.69 -13.15 -15.56
CA ARG A 89 5.00 -13.10 -14.91
C ARG A 89 5.95 -12.01 -15.42
N SER A 90 5.66 -11.37 -16.56
CA SER A 90 6.45 -10.23 -17.04
C SER A 90 6.08 -8.92 -16.35
N LEU A 91 4.98 -8.88 -15.59
CA LEU A 91 4.57 -7.70 -14.83
C LEU A 91 5.22 -7.69 -13.44
N PRO A 92 5.40 -6.49 -12.85
CA PRO A 92 5.94 -6.37 -11.49
C PRO A 92 5.16 -7.23 -10.48
N PRO A 93 5.84 -7.83 -9.48
CA PRO A 93 5.20 -8.55 -8.38
C PRO A 93 4.04 -7.80 -7.74
N GLN A 94 4.23 -6.49 -7.49
CA GLN A 94 3.22 -5.62 -6.89
C GLN A 94 1.93 -5.55 -7.70
N ALA A 95 2.02 -5.43 -9.03
CA ALA A 95 0.84 -5.41 -9.89
C ALA A 95 0.06 -6.73 -9.80
N ARG A 96 0.79 -7.85 -9.81
CA ARG A 96 0.21 -9.21 -9.75
C ARG A 96 -0.48 -9.47 -8.41
N LEU A 97 0.16 -9.08 -7.30
CA LEU A 97 -0.39 -9.20 -5.96
C LEU A 97 -1.59 -8.27 -5.75
N THR A 98 -1.51 -7.01 -6.21
CA THR A 98 -2.61 -6.06 -6.14
C THR A 98 -3.83 -6.57 -6.91
N ALA A 99 -3.62 -7.13 -8.10
CA ALA A 99 -4.71 -7.73 -8.88
C ALA A 99 -5.41 -8.87 -8.12
N ALA A 100 -4.64 -9.77 -7.52
CA ALA A 100 -5.18 -10.86 -6.72
C ALA A 100 -5.91 -10.38 -5.46
N SER A 101 -5.36 -9.39 -4.77
CA SER A 101 -5.97 -8.78 -3.58
C SER A 101 -7.30 -8.10 -3.91
N ILE A 102 -7.37 -7.38 -5.04
CA ILE A 102 -8.62 -6.75 -5.49
C ILE A 102 -9.68 -7.81 -5.82
N ALA A 103 -9.32 -8.85 -6.59
CA ALA A 103 -10.24 -9.92 -6.93
C ALA A 103 -10.83 -10.59 -5.67
N HIS A 104 -9.99 -10.89 -4.68
CA HIS A 104 -10.43 -11.50 -3.44
C HIS A 104 -11.30 -10.56 -2.58
N ARG A 105 -10.80 -9.35 -2.31
CA ARG A 105 -11.40 -8.46 -1.29
C ARG A 105 -12.60 -7.66 -1.79
N TYR A 106 -12.62 -7.27 -3.06
CA TYR A 106 -13.62 -6.35 -3.60
C TYR A 106 -14.61 -7.02 -4.55
N ILE A 107 -14.19 -8.10 -5.22
CA ILE A 107 -15.06 -8.86 -6.13
C ILE A 107 -15.57 -10.15 -5.45
N GLY A 108 -14.88 -10.65 -4.43
CA GLY A 108 -15.23 -11.89 -3.74
C GLY A 108 -14.82 -13.15 -4.51
N ALA A 109 -13.82 -13.05 -5.39
CA ALA A 109 -13.35 -14.14 -6.24
C ALA A 109 -11.91 -14.54 -5.87
N GLU A 110 -11.68 -15.84 -5.68
CA GLU A 110 -10.33 -16.39 -5.48
C GLU A 110 -9.66 -16.71 -6.82
N LEU A 111 -8.43 -16.22 -7.00
CA LEU A 111 -7.62 -16.59 -8.15
C LEU A 111 -6.82 -17.87 -7.86
N PRO A 112 -6.61 -18.76 -8.85
CA PRO A 112 -5.85 -19.98 -8.63
C PRO A 112 -4.42 -19.71 -8.13
N HIS A 113 -4.01 -20.39 -7.06
CA HIS A 113 -2.69 -20.21 -6.43
C HIS A 113 -1.50 -20.40 -7.39
N VAL A 114 -1.63 -21.25 -8.41
CA VAL A 114 -0.57 -21.47 -9.42
C VAL A 114 -0.17 -20.20 -10.17
N LEU A 115 -1.04 -19.19 -10.24
CA LEU A 115 -0.76 -17.91 -10.89
C LEU A 115 0.25 -17.06 -10.11
N LEU A 116 0.40 -17.32 -8.81
CA LEU A 116 1.26 -16.56 -7.89
C LEU A 116 2.30 -17.44 -7.21
N ALA A 117 2.44 -18.71 -7.62
CA ALA A 117 3.32 -19.66 -6.93
C ALA A 117 4.78 -19.18 -6.85
N ASP A 118 5.29 -18.56 -7.90
CA ASP A 118 6.63 -17.96 -7.94
C ASP A 118 6.80 -16.77 -6.98
N LEU A 119 5.72 -16.01 -6.77
CA LEU A 119 5.68 -14.93 -5.80
C LEU A 119 5.55 -15.46 -4.38
N ASN A 120 4.83 -16.57 -4.17
CA ASN A 120 4.74 -17.24 -2.89
C ASN A 120 6.08 -17.81 -2.44
N ASP A 121 6.84 -18.45 -3.35
CA ASP A 121 8.18 -18.95 -3.02
C ASP A 121 9.12 -17.78 -2.65
N THR A 122 9.05 -16.69 -3.41
CA THR A 122 9.82 -15.47 -3.12
C THR A 122 9.39 -14.82 -1.80
N ALA A 123 8.08 -14.74 -1.53
CA ALA A 123 7.53 -14.17 -0.31
C ALA A 123 7.84 -15.04 0.91
N GLU A 124 7.87 -16.37 0.78
CA GLU A 124 8.20 -17.25 1.89
C GLU A 124 9.70 -17.23 2.21
N ILE A 125 10.57 -17.14 1.20
CA ILE A 125 12.00 -16.89 1.39
C ILE A 125 12.22 -15.53 2.05
N ALA A 126 11.58 -14.47 1.55
CA ALA A 126 11.66 -13.15 2.14
C ALA A 126 11.11 -13.11 3.57
N PHE A 127 10.03 -13.85 3.86
CA PHE A 127 9.48 -13.96 5.20
C PHE A 127 10.43 -14.68 6.15
N GLN A 128 11.09 -15.74 5.68
CA GLN A 128 12.08 -16.45 6.47
C GLN A 128 13.26 -15.52 6.81
N SER A 129 13.76 -14.77 5.84
CA SER A 129 14.84 -13.78 6.06
C SER A 129 14.40 -12.66 7.02
N LEU A 130 13.19 -12.13 6.86
CA LEU A 130 12.62 -11.14 7.80
C LEU A 130 12.55 -11.69 9.22
N ARG A 131 12.09 -12.93 9.39
CA ARG A 131 12.00 -13.57 10.70
C ARG A 131 13.36 -13.76 11.35
N GLU A 132 14.36 -14.18 10.58
CA GLU A 132 15.74 -14.28 11.05
C GLU A 132 16.27 -12.92 11.52
N ALA A 133 16.04 -11.85 10.75
CA ALA A 133 16.43 -10.49 11.14
C ALA A 133 15.74 -10.03 12.44
N LEU A 134 14.44 -10.29 12.60
CA LEU A 134 13.67 -9.94 13.81
C LEU A 134 14.13 -10.75 15.04
N ASP A 135 14.43 -12.04 14.87
CA ASP A 135 14.91 -12.88 15.95
C ASP A 135 16.33 -12.49 16.37
N GLU A 136 17.22 -12.18 15.42
CA GLU A 136 18.57 -11.70 15.72
C GLU A 136 18.55 -10.31 16.37
N ALA A 137 17.60 -9.45 15.99
CA ALA A 137 17.44 -8.11 16.54
C ALA A 137 17.17 -8.07 18.05
N ARG A 138 16.69 -9.18 18.63
CA ARG A 138 16.55 -9.33 20.10
C ARG A 138 17.90 -9.23 20.82
N TYR A 139 18.98 -9.61 20.15
CA TYR A 139 20.34 -9.61 20.68
C TYR A 139 21.22 -8.52 20.05
N ASN A 140 21.00 -8.23 18.77
CA ASN A 140 21.75 -7.24 18.00
C ASN A 140 20.83 -6.34 17.19
N ARG A 141 20.45 -5.18 17.74
CA ARG A 141 19.55 -4.23 17.06
C ARG A 141 20.11 -3.67 15.75
N HIS A 142 21.43 -3.75 15.51
CA HIS A 142 22.04 -3.27 14.27
C HIS A 142 21.54 -4.03 13.04
N VAL A 143 21.14 -5.31 13.20
CA VAL A 143 20.64 -6.14 12.10
C VAL A 143 19.40 -5.53 11.43
N LEU A 144 18.54 -4.85 12.19
CA LEU A 144 17.37 -4.17 11.59
C LEU A 144 17.77 -2.97 10.75
N LEU A 145 18.87 -2.28 11.09
CA LEU A 145 19.41 -1.19 10.28
C LEU A 145 19.98 -1.74 8.98
N GLU A 146 20.84 -2.76 9.05
CA GLU A 146 21.40 -3.43 7.87
C GLU A 146 20.28 -3.98 6.96
N TYR A 147 19.24 -4.57 7.54
CA TYR A 147 18.09 -5.07 6.80
C TYR A 147 17.36 -3.96 6.04
N VAL A 148 17.13 -2.80 6.67
CA VAL A 148 16.49 -1.65 6.02
C VAL A 148 17.40 -1.02 4.97
N GLU A 149 18.71 -0.93 5.21
CA GLU A 149 19.69 -0.44 4.23
C GLU A 149 19.69 -1.34 2.98
N GLN A 150 19.74 -2.67 3.14
CA GLN A 150 19.63 -3.61 2.01
C GLN A 150 18.30 -3.46 1.28
N MET A 151 17.20 -3.29 2.00
CA MET A 151 15.88 -3.05 1.40
C MET A 151 15.83 -1.73 0.61
N GLN A 152 16.62 -0.71 0.98
CA GLN A 152 16.75 0.55 0.26
C GLN A 152 17.53 0.42 -1.06
N GLU A 153 18.43 -0.55 -1.16
CA GLU A 153 19.16 -0.87 -2.41
C GLU A 153 18.26 -1.55 -3.46
N HIS A 154 17.10 -2.06 -3.04
CA HIS A 154 16.13 -2.72 -3.91
C HIS A 154 15.00 -1.79 -4.35
N PRO A 155 14.27 -2.15 -5.44
CA PRO A 155 13.07 -1.44 -5.86
C PRO A 155 12.02 -1.34 -4.74
N GLU A 156 11.17 -0.31 -4.82
CA GLU A 156 10.16 0.00 -3.81
C GLU A 156 9.20 -1.18 -3.54
N GLU A 157 8.92 -2.02 -4.54
CA GLU A 157 8.07 -3.20 -4.42
C GLU A 157 8.58 -4.18 -3.36
N ILE A 158 9.89 -4.22 -3.10
CA ILE A 158 10.47 -5.06 -2.04
C ILE A 158 10.12 -4.50 -0.66
N ALA A 159 10.15 -3.17 -0.48
CA ALA A 159 9.73 -2.55 0.77
C ALA A 159 8.24 -2.81 1.06
N TRP A 160 7.39 -2.75 0.03
CA TRP A 160 5.97 -3.13 0.16
C TRP A 160 5.79 -4.61 0.50
N LEU A 161 6.52 -5.50 -0.16
CA LEU A 161 6.52 -6.92 0.17
C LEU A 161 6.89 -7.15 1.64
N VAL A 162 7.97 -6.52 2.13
CA VAL A 162 8.39 -6.61 3.53
C VAL A 162 7.32 -6.09 4.49
N MET A 163 6.71 -4.93 4.18
CA MET A 163 5.63 -4.36 4.99
C MET A 163 4.38 -5.24 5.03
N ASP A 164 4.06 -5.93 3.93
CA ASP A 164 2.95 -6.88 3.88
C ASP A 164 3.29 -8.17 4.65
N LEU A 165 4.54 -8.64 4.57
CA LEU A 165 5.02 -9.79 5.33
C LEU A 165 5.03 -9.54 6.85
N LEU A 166 5.30 -8.31 7.28
CA LEU A 166 5.18 -7.89 8.67
C LEU A 166 3.78 -8.09 9.25
N ASP A 167 2.72 -8.15 8.43
CA ASP A 167 1.38 -8.42 8.91
C ASP A 167 1.21 -9.85 9.48
N ARG A 168 2.17 -10.76 9.20
CA ARG A 168 2.25 -12.12 9.74
C ARG A 168 2.99 -12.19 11.09
N VAL A 169 3.74 -11.17 11.47
CA VAL A 169 4.55 -11.11 12.70
C VAL A 169 3.69 -10.65 13.88
N VAL A 170 4.00 -10.98 15.13
CA VAL A 170 3.24 -10.43 16.27
C VAL A 170 3.36 -8.89 16.32
N PRO A 171 2.29 -8.13 16.65
CA PRO A 171 2.26 -6.67 16.52
C PRO A 171 3.44 -5.92 17.16
N GLU A 172 3.89 -6.38 18.33
CA GLU A 172 4.94 -5.75 19.14
C GLU A 172 6.30 -5.76 18.41
N GLU A 173 6.59 -6.85 17.70
CA GLU A 173 7.84 -7.03 16.96
C GLU A 173 7.90 -6.20 15.67
N ARG A 174 6.75 -5.71 15.19
CA ARG A 174 6.67 -4.89 13.98
C ARG A 174 7.15 -3.46 14.21
N VAL A 175 7.04 -2.96 15.44
CA VAL A 175 7.16 -1.52 15.76
C VAL A 175 8.52 -0.96 15.36
N GLU A 176 9.61 -1.63 15.75
CA GLU A 176 10.95 -1.10 15.51
C GLU A 176 11.31 -1.12 14.02
N LEU A 177 10.99 -2.20 13.30
CA LEU A 177 11.27 -2.27 11.88
C LEU A 177 10.44 -1.24 11.10
N LEU A 178 9.15 -1.08 11.43
CA LEU A 178 8.33 -0.02 10.82
C LEU A 178 8.86 1.39 11.14
N ARG A 179 9.42 1.62 12.33
CA ARG A 179 10.05 2.90 12.70
C ARG A 179 11.28 3.20 11.83
N LEU A 180 12.06 2.18 11.50
CA LEU A 180 13.22 2.33 10.61
C LEU A 180 12.77 2.55 9.15
N ILE A 181 11.79 1.76 8.67
CA ILE A 181 11.23 1.93 7.31
C ILE A 181 10.54 3.29 7.14
N ALA A 182 9.95 3.86 8.19
CA ALA A 182 9.33 5.19 8.13
C ALA A 182 10.33 6.32 7.82
N GLN A 183 11.64 6.06 7.93
CA GLN A 183 12.71 7.00 7.58
C GLN A 183 13.28 6.75 6.17
N ASP A 184 12.66 5.88 5.36
CA ASP A 184 13.08 5.63 3.98
C ASP A 184 13.04 6.92 3.13
N ALA A 185 14.05 7.10 2.28
CA ALA A 185 14.14 8.27 1.39
C ALA A 185 13.01 8.32 0.35
N ARG A 186 12.35 7.18 0.09
CA ARG A 186 11.18 7.07 -0.80
C ARG A 186 9.93 7.43 0.01
N ASP A 187 9.40 8.61 -0.26
CA ASP A 187 8.22 9.19 0.44
C ASP A 187 7.01 8.24 0.52
N SER A 188 6.75 7.46 -0.53
CA SER A 188 5.66 6.46 -0.55
C SER A 188 5.88 5.30 0.43
N VAL A 189 7.12 4.82 0.57
CA VAL A 189 7.50 3.79 1.53
C VAL A 189 7.40 4.32 2.96
N ALA A 190 7.96 5.51 3.19
CA ALA A 190 7.90 6.18 4.49
C ALA A 190 6.46 6.39 4.98
N LYS A 191 5.58 6.91 4.10
CA LYS A 191 4.14 7.08 4.37
C LYS A 191 3.44 5.74 4.65
N GLY A 192 3.79 4.70 3.90
CA GLY A 192 3.26 3.35 4.09
C GLY A 192 3.56 2.80 5.49
N ALA A 193 4.82 2.88 5.90
CA ALA A 193 5.25 2.42 7.23
C ALA A 193 4.65 3.27 8.35
N LEU A 194 4.58 4.59 8.18
CA LEU A 194 3.96 5.49 9.14
C LEU A 194 2.45 5.21 9.31
N GLY A 195 1.75 4.87 8.24
CA GLY A 195 0.35 4.45 8.29
C GLY A 195 0.16 3.12 9.06
N LYS A 196 1.07 2.16 8.89
CA LYS A 196 1.07 0.92 9.68
C LYS A 196 1.37 1.18 11.16
N LEU A 197 2.31 2.08 11.48
CA LEU A 197 2.56 2.51 12.85
C LEU A 197 1.37 3.23 13.50
N ASP A 198 0.66 4.10 12.78
CA ASP A 198 -0.59 4.72 13.26
C ASP A 198 -1.59 3.64 13.68
N SER A 199 -1.77 2.61 12.84
CA SER A 199 -2.68 1.51 13.14
C SER A 199 -2.27 0.74 14.42
N LEU A 200 -0.98 0.45 14.60
CA LEU A 200 -0.49 -0.21 15.81
C LEU A 200 -0.71 0.65 17.06
N ALA A 201 -0.44 1.96 16.97
CA ALA A 201 -0.61 2.87 18.09
C ALA A 201 -2.07 3.06 18.50
N VAL A 202 -2.99 3.16 17.53
CA VAL A 202 -4.44 3.26 17.78
C VAL A 202 -4.99 1.97 18.42
N ASN A 203 -4.39 0.82 18.11
CA ASN A 203 -4.76 -0.46 18.70
C ASN A 203 -4.03 -0.76 20.03
N GLY A 204 -3.26 0.20 20.56
CA GLY A 204 -2.61 0.08 21.86
C GLY A 204 -1.41 -0.85 21.91
N VAL A 205 -0.77 -1.12 20.77
CA VAL A 205 0.46 -1.93 20.71
C VAL A 205 1.59 -1.20 21.43
N GLU A 206 2.28 -1.92 22.32
CA GLU A 206 3.35 -1.36 23.12
C GLU A 206 4.47 -0.75 22.24
N GLY A 207 4.96 0.42 22.62
CA GLY A 207 6.05 1.11 21.91
C GLY A 207 5.64 1.84 20.63
N ALA A 208 4.46 1.58 20.05
CA ALA A 208 4.04 2.22 18.80
C ALA A 208 3.83 3.75 18.95
N ALA A 209 3.18 4.20 20.03
CA ALA A 209 3.03 5.64 20.32
C ALA A 209 4.39 6.32 20.54
N ARG A 210 5.32 5.64 21.21
CA ARG A 210 6.70 6.13 21.41
C ARG A 210 7.46 6.22 20.09
N ALA A 211 7.30 5.24 19.19
CA ALA A 211 7.91 5.27 17.87
C ALA A 211 7.44 6.48 17.06
N LEU A 212 6.13 6.74 17.03
CA LEU A 212 5.54 7.92 16.39
C LEU A 212 6.11 9.22 16.98
N HIS A 213 6.20 9.32 18.30
CA HIS A 213 6.80 10.47 18.97
C HIS A 213 8.27 10.68 18.59
N THR A 214 9.08 9.63 18.50
CA THR A 214 10.49 9.78 18.08
C THR A 214 10.62 10.20 16.61
N LEU A 215 9.71 9.73 15.76
CA LEU A 215 9.71 10.05 14.33
C LEU A 215 9.34 11.50 14.06
N SER A 216 8.53 12.16 14.90
CA SER A 216 8.20 13.57 14.68
C SER A 216 9.42 14.51 14.74
N PHE A 217 10.55 14.06 15.29
CA PHE A 217 11.80 14.82 15.32
C PHE A 217 12.82 14.38 14.26
N ALA A 218 12.57 13.27 13.57
CA ALA A 218 13.51 12.64 12.64
C ALA A 218 13.05 12.72 11.17
N LEU A 219 11.77 12.97 10.94
CA LEU A 219 11.18 13.05 9.59
C LEU A 219 11.06 14.50 9.12
N ASP A 220 10.93 14.68 7.80
CA ASP A 220 10.61 15.97 7.19
C ASP A 220 9.24 16.50 7.65
N ASP A 221 9.04 17.83 7.58
CA ASP A 221 7.90 18.56 8.18
C ASP A 221 6.52 17.92 7.94
N ASP A 222 6.23 17.47 6.72
CA ASP A 222 4.95 16.87 6.36
C ASP A 222 4.69 15.53 7.08
N LEU A 223 5.71 14.67 7.12
CA LEU A 223 5.67 13.36 7.75
C LEU A 223 5.75 13.48 9.28
N ALA A 224 6.55 14.42 9.78
CA ALA A 224 6.62 14.76 11.19
C ALA A 224 5.25 15.20 11.71
N ALA A 225 4.56 16.10 10.99
CA ALA A 225 3.22 16.54 11.34
C ALA A 225 2.20 15.38 11.30
N GLN A 226 2.37 14.41 10.39
CA GLN A 226 1.56 13.19 10.37
C GLN A 226 1.81 12.32 11.62
N ALA A 227 3.08 12.09 11.97
CA ALA A 227 3.46 11.32 13.16
C ALA A 227 2.87 11.93 14.45
N GLU A 228 2.95 13.26 14.61
CA GLU A 228 2.35 13.97 15.75
C GLU A 228 0.82 13.85 15.82
N ARG A 229 0.14 13.88 14.67
CA ARG A 229 -1.32 13.68 14.61
C ARG A 229 -1.69 12.27 15.06
N SER A 230 -0.96 11.27 14.58
CA SER A 230 -1.12 9.87 14.96
C SER A 230 -0.84 9.61 16.44
N GLU A 231 0.23 10.19 16.98
CA GLU A 231 0.54 10.13 18.41
C GLU A 231 -0.59 10.73 19.26
N ARG A 232 -1.07 11.93 18.89
CA ARG A 232 -2.20 12.58 19.58
C ARG A 232 -3.46 11.74 19.54
N LYS A 233 -3.77 11.12 18.40
CA LYS A 233 -4.91 10.22 18.22
C LYS A 233 -4.81 9.00 19.13
N ALA A 234 -3.66 8.35 19.19
CA ALA A 234 -3.41 7.23 20.11
C ALA A 234 -3.58 7.65 21.58
N ARG A 235 -3.06 8.82 21.96
CA ARG A 235 -3.22 9.39 23.31
C ARG A 235 -4.68 9.63 23.67
N PHE A 236 -5.50 10.14 22.75
CA PHE A 236 -6.95 10.29 22.98
C PHE A 236 -7.66 8.94 23.16
N GLY A 237 -7.14 7.87 22.55
CA GLY A 237 -7.59 6.51 22.77
C GLY A 237 -7.13 5.87 24.09
N GLY A 238 -6.34 6.58 24.90
CA GLY A 238 -5.78 6.06 26.15
C GLY A 238 -4.41 5.38 26.00
N HIS A 239 -3.81 5.41 24.81
CA HIS A 239 -2.51 4.79 24.51
C HIS A 239 -1.41 5.87 24.50
N ALA A 240 -1.07 6.36 25.70
CA ALA A 240 -0.02 7.36 25.89
C ALA A 240 1.39 6.73 25.86
N TYR A 241 2.41 7.54 25.54
CA TYR A 241 3.80 7.09 25.44
C TYR A 241 4.55 7.04 26.79
N LEU A 242 3.86 7.26 27.92
CA LEU A 242 4.44 7.36 29.27
C LEU A 242 4.50 6.02 30.00
#